data_AF-A0ABD2QW77-F1
#
_entry.id   AF-A0ABD2QW77-F1
#
_cell.length_a   1.000
_cell.length_b   1.000
_cell.length_c   1.000
_cell.angle_alpha   90.00
_cell.angle_beta   90.00
_cell.angle_gamma   90.00
#
_symmetry.space_group_name_H-M   'P 1'
#
loop_
_entity.id
_entity.type
_entity.pdbx_description
1 polymer ?
#
loop_
_entity_poly.entity_id
_entity_poly.type
_entity_poly.pdbx_seq_one_letter_code
_entity_poly.pdbx_strand_id
1 'polypeptide(L)'
;MEGNISREQLKILVHLLLPLCIYWTAEEMSVSIIADITTNALCPAKSTCSQAIYINGLQQMVVGICKMVVIPVLGQLADEYGRKPLLLLIVSTAIFPSAILAIDESKGFVYAYYVLRMISHIMSQGSIFCISAAYAADILDGRSRAAAFGWIHGILSVSHVLGNLLARLLPGTYIFEVSVALLIIAPMYMIIFLTETVKLTPNLNQHLRWSSKAYKLVQDRYSSMRYALHVVTSSSTLKCICLVSFFYDMGMSGISSVLMYYLKSEFDFNKNQFSEILMMVGVGSIITQMLIFPLVNSLVGERVVLRIALLASITYALLYGLAWASWVPYFGALFRMVYILERPSTNAIVSKASSSSDQGKTQGLVAGAEAIGSFLAPLVMSPLTSWFLSSNAPFNCKGFSLICAAFALAMAFYFAWILPSTQEENGESVEAPLLA
;
A
#
# COMPACT_ATOMS: atom_id res chain seq x y z
N MET A 1 -16.19 18.31 29.83
CA MET A 1 -15.92 17.00 30.45
C MET A 1 -15.23 16.13 29.42
N GLU A 2 -13.96 15.86 29.69
CA GLU A 2 -12.96 15.33 28.76
C GLU A 2 -13.25 13.89 28.33
N GLY A 3 -13.39 13.65 27.03
CA GLY A 3 -13.32 12.31 26.44
C GLY A 3 -11.86 11.84 26.35
N ASN A 4 -11.19 11.75 27.50
CA ASN A 4 -9.80 11.33 27.58
C ASN A 4 -9.72 9.79 27.54
N ILE A 5 -8.80 9.25 26.75
CA ILE A 5 -8.51 7.81 26.68
C ILE A 5 -8.09 7.35 28.09
N SER A 6 -8.77 6.34 28.64
CA SER A 6 -8.42 5.84 29.98
C SER A 6 -7.04 5.19 29.97
N ARG A 7 -6.37 5.16 31.13
CA ARG A 7 -5.02 4.58 31.26
C ARG A 7 -4.98 3.11 30.83
N GLU A 8 -6.05 2.35 31.09
CA GLU A 8 -6.20 0.95 30.67
C GLU A 8 -6.39 0.82 29.15
N GLN A 9 -7.25 1.65 28.54
CA GLN A 9 -7.42 1.66 27.07
C GLN A 9 -6.10 2.01 26.36
N LEU A 10 -5.37 3.00 26.88
CA LEU A 10 -4.07 3.38 26.35
C LEU A 10 -3.07 2.21 26.46
N LYS A 11 -3.05 1.51 27.61
CA LYS A 11 -2.18 0.36 27.83
C LYS A 11 -2.45 -0.77 26.84
N ILE A 12 -3.72 -1.14 26.63
CA ILE A 12 -4.10 -2.16 25.65
C ILE A 12 -3.69 -1.74 24.24
N LEU A 13 -3.91 -0.47 23.89
CA LEU A 13 -3.53 0.05 22.57
C LEU A 13 -2.01 0.03 22.37
N VAL A 14 -1.21 0.36 23.39
CA VAL A 14 0.26 0.21 23.34
C VAL A 14 0.67 -1.24 23.11
N HIS A 15 -0.01 -2.21 23.76
CA HIS A 15 0.27 -3.63 23.54
C HIS A 15 -0.10 -4.13 22.14
N LEU A 16 -1.00 -3.45 21.42
CA LEU A 16 -1.25 -3.68 19.99
C LEU A 16 -0.18 -3.02 19.12
N LEU A 17 0.12 -1.75 19.41
CA LEU A 17 0.92 -0.87 18.57
C LEU A 17 2.41 -1.22 18.56
N LEU A 18 2.97 -1.60 19.71
CA LEU A 18 4.39 -1.95 19.84
C LEU A 18 4.80 -3.15 18.95
N PRO A 19 4.13 -4.32 19.00
CA PRO A 19 4.52 -5.45 18.16
C PRO A 19 4.25 -5.20 16.67
N LEU A 20 3.25 -4.38 16.32
CA LEU A 20 3.04 -3.95 14.93
C LEU A 20 4.18 -3.06 14.42
N CYS A 21 4.70 -2.17 15.28
CA CYS A 21 5.88 -1.37 14.98
C CYS A 21 7.10 -2.26 14.69
N ILE A 22 7.33 -3.26 15.55
CA ILE A 22 8.43 -4.23 15.38
C ILE A 22 8.27 -5.00 14.07
N TYR A 23 7.07 -5.51 13.80
CA TYR A 23 6.76 -6.25 12.57
C TYR A 23 7.03 -5.42 11.31
N TRP A 24 6.48 -4.22 11.23
CA TRP A 24 6.68 -3.36 10.05
C TRP A 24 8.12 -2.90 9.89
N THR A 25 8.83 -2.66 11.00
CA THR A 25 10.27 -2.35 10.97
C THR A 25 11.05 -3.50 10.35
N ALA A 26 10.75 -4.74 10.74
CA ALA A 26 11.43 -5.93 10.24
C ALA A 26 11.19 -6.20 8.75
N GLU A 27 9.95 -5.99 8.29
CA GLU A 27 9.58 -6.10 6.87
C GLU A 27 10.29 -5.03 6.03
N GLU A 28 10.22 -3.77 6.44
CA GLU A 28 10.82 -2.64 5.71
C GLU A 28 12.33 -2.72 5.63
N MET A 29 12.98 -3.24 6.68
CA MET A 29 14.42 -3.47 6.69
C MET A 29 14.86 -4.42 5.55
N SER A 30 14.04 -5.41 5.20
CA SER A 30 14.36 -6.38 4.15
C SER A 30 14.20 -5.84 2.72
N VAL A 31 13.44 -4.74 2.55
CA VAL A 31 13.10 -4.20 1.22
C VAL A 31 14.35 -3.74 0.47
N SER A 32 15.26 -3.03 1.14
CA SER A 32 16.44 -2.44 0.49
C SER A 32 17.44 -3.48 -0.05
N ILE A 33 17.55 -4.64 0.60
CA ILE A 33 18.54 -5.67 0.24
C ILE A 33 18.02 -6.67 -0.81
N ILE A 34 16.70 -6.80 -0.95
CA ILE A 34 16.12 -7.86 -1.78
C ILE A 34 16.52 -7.75 -3.26
N ALA A 35 16.69 -6.53 -3.76
CA ALA A 35 17.13 -6.29 -5.14
C ALA A 35 18.55 -6.81 -5.38
N ASP A 36 19.44 -6.66 -4.39
CA ASP A 36 20.83 -7.15 -4.45
C ASP A 36 20.85 -8.68 -4.44
N ILE A 37 20.20 -9.31 -3.45
CA ILE A 37 20.15 -10.78 -3.32
C ILE A 37 19.51 -11.43 -4.54
N THR A 38 18.35 -10.91 -4.97
CA THR A 38 17.63 -11.48 -6.13
C THR A 38 18.47 -11.39 -7.39
N THR A 39 19.15 -10.26 -7.63
CA THR A 39 19.99 -10.08 -8.82
C THR A 39 21.21 -11.00 -8.77
N ASN A 40 21.89 -11.08 -7.62
CA ASN A 40 23.08 -11.91 -7.45
C ASN A 40 22.78 -13.41 -7.60
N ALA A 41 21.65 -13.87 -7.06
CA ALA A 41 21.27 -15.28 -7.11
C ALA A 41 20.74 -15.73 -8.48
N LEU A 42 19.94 -14.90 -9.15
CA LEU A 42 19.29 -15.28 -10.41
C LEU A 42 20.16 -15.02 -11.64
N CYS A 43 21.01 -13.99 -11.59
CA CYS A 43 21.83 -13.53 -12.71
C CYS A 43 23.27 -13.22 -12.27
N PRO A 44 24.02 -14.21 -11.75
CA PRO A 44 25.42 -13.98 -11.36
C PRO A 44 26.22 -13.47 -12.57
N ALA A 45 27.00 -12.41 -12.36
CA ALA A 45 27.88 -11.75 -13.35
C ALA A 45 27.20 -10.96 -14.50
N LYS A 46 25.88 -10.71 -14.46
CA LYS A 46 25.21 -9.82 -15.43
C LYS A 46 24.75 -8.52 -14.78
N SER A 47 25.01 -7.38 -15.42
CA SER A 47 24.50 -6.07 -14.98
C SER A 47 22.98 -5.95 -15.07
N THR A 48 22.35 -6.75 -15.93
CA THR A 48 20.89 -6.73 -16.17
C THR A 48 20.27 -8.09 -15.84
N CYS A 49 19.26 -8.13 -14.98
CA CYS A 49 18.55 -9.35 -14.62
C CYS A 49 17.06 -9.27 -14.93
N SER A 50 16.69 -9.63 -16.16
CA SER A 50 15.29 -9.71 -16.59
C SER A 50 14.45 -10.59 -15.67
N GLN A 51 15.01 -11.72 -15.25
CA GLN A 51 14.33 -12.71 -14.42
C GLN A 51 13.89 -12.14 -13.06
N ALA A 52 14.73 -11.30 -12.44
CA ALA A 52 14.43 -10.64 -11.16
C ALA A 52 13.30 -9.60 -11.31
N ILE A 53 13.28 -8.87 -12.42
CA ILE A 53 12.23 -7.90 -12.73
C ILE A 53 10.89 -8.62 -12.92
N TYR A 54 10.86 -9.71 -13.70
CA TYR A 54 9.64 -10.46 -13.95
C TYR A 54 9.06 -11.12 -12.69
N ILE A 55 9.90 -11.74 -11.85
CA ILE A 55 9.41 -12.42 -10.64
C ILE A 55 8.85 -11.42 -9.62
N ASN A 56 9.50 -10.26 -9.46
CA ASN A 56 9.00 -9.19 -8.59
C ASN A 56 7.69 -8.59 -9.12
N GLY A 57 7.62 -8.33 -10.44
CA GLY A 57 6.40 -7.85 -11.08
C GLY A 57 5.24 -8.83 -10.94
N LEU A 58 5.48 -10.13 -11.16
CA LEU A 58 4.49 -11.19 -10.98
C LEU A 58 3.99 -11.25 -9.53
N GLN A 59 4.90 -11.16 -8.55
CA GLN A 59 4.51 -11.15 -7.14
C GLN A 59 3.57 -9.97 -6.83
N GLN A 60 3.95 -8.74 -7.21
CA GLN A 60 3.12 -7.57 -6.93
C GLN A 60 1.74 -7.66 -7.60
N MET A 61 1.70 -8.16 -8.84
CA MET A 61 0.47 -8.38 -9.60
C MET A 61 -0.49 -9.35 -8.89
N VAL A 62 0.01 -10.53 -8.49
CA VAL A 62 -0.80 -11.56 -7.83
C VAL A 62 -1.29 -11.08 -6.46
N VAL A 63 -0.39 -10.49 -5.67
CA VAL A 63 -0.74 -9.92 -4.36
C VAL A 63 -1.81 -8.83 -4.50
N GLY A 64 -1.66 -7.95 -5.50
CA GLY A 64 -2.56 -6.83 -5.78
C GLY A 64 -4.01 -7.27 -6.03
N ILE A 65 -4.23 -8.31 -6.84
CA ILE A 65 -5.56 -8.86 -7.10
C ILE A 65 -6.09 -9.62 -5.87
N CYS A 66 -5.29 -10.53 -5.33
CA CYS A 66 -5.77 -11.45 -4.31
C CYS A 66 -6.16 -10.71 -3.01
N LYS A 67 -5.43 -9.64 -2.63
CA LYS A 67 -5.73 -8.88 -1.41
C LYS A 67 -7.13 -8.24 -1.42
N MET A 68 -7.68 -7.88 -2.59
CA MET A 68 -9.05 -7.34 -2.70
C MET A 68 -10.12 -8.30 -2.16
N VAL A 69 -9.91 -9.59 -2.39
CA VAL A 69 -10.82 -10.66 -1.97
C VAL A 69 -10.50 -11.08 -0.53
N VAL A 70 -9.21 -11.17 -0.22
CA VAL A 70 -8.72 -11.70 1.04
C VAL A 70 -8.92 -10.75 2.23
N ILE A 71 -8.68 -9.45 2.08
CA ILE A 71 -8.83 -8.47 3.19
C ILE A 71 -10.24 -8.54 3.82
N PRO A 72 -11.34 -8.51 3.04
CA PRO A 72 -12.69 -8.65 3.59
C PRO A 72 -12.96 -10.02 4.23
N VAL A 73 -12.44 -11.10 3.64
CA VAL A 73 -12.63 -12.47 4.16
C VAL A 73 -11.93 -12.60 5.51
N LEU A 74 -10.68 -12.12 5.61
CA LEU A 74 -9.95 -12.09 6.87
C LEU A 74 -10.60 -11.15 7.89
N GLY A 75 -11.17 -10.02 7.46
CA GLY A 75 -11.96 -9.16 8.35
C GLY A 75 -13.14 -9.91 8.99
N GLN A 76 -13.93 -10.63 8.20
CA GLN A 76 -15.04 -11.44 8.71
C GLN A 76 -14.57 -12.59 9.61
N LEU A 77 -13.47 -13.27 9.24
CA LEU A 77 -12.89 -14.31 10.07
C LEU A 77 -12.37 -13.75 11.40
N ALA A 78 -11.86 -12.52 11.43
CA ALA A 78 -11.42 -11.87 12.67
C ALA A 78 -12.62 -11.56 13.58
N ASP A 79 -13.75 -11.19 12.99
CA ASP A 79 -14.98 -10.93 13.74
C ASP A 79 -15.60 -12.23 14.29
N GLU A 80 -15.47 -13.36 13.58
CA GLU A 80 -16.01 -14.68 14.00
C GLU A 80 -15.10 -15.44 14.97
N TYR A 81 -13.80 -15.55 14.65
CA TYR A 81 -12.83 -16.36 15.40
C TYR A 81 -12.00 -15.56 16.42
N GLY A 82 -12.14 -14.24 16.43
CA GLY A 82 -11.42 -13.32 17.29
C GLY A 82 -10.30 -12.57 16.59
N ARG A 83 -10.03 -11.34 17.04
CA ARG A 83 -9.08 -10.45 16.39
C ARG A 83 -7.63 -10.80 16.73
N LYS A 84 -7.34 -11.20 17.97
CA LYS A 84 -5.98 -11.60 18.39
C LYS A 84 -5.47 -12.84 17.64
N PRO A 85 -6.18 -13.98 17.57
CA PRO A 85 -5.65 -15.17 16.91
C PRO A 85 -5.46 -14.96 15.41
N LEU A 86 -6.34 -14.20 14.75
CA LEU A 86 -6.16 -13.93 13.34
C LEU A 86 -5.00 -12.96 13.07
N LEU A 87 -4.83 -11.92 13.92
CA LEU A 87 -3.69 -11.03 13.81
C LEU A 87 -2.36 -11.79 14.02
N LEU A 88 -2.31 -12.69 15.00
CA LEU A 88 -1.15 -13.57 15.25
C LEU A 88 -0.84 -14.46 14.04
N LEU A 89 -1.86 -15.11 13.48
CA LEU A 89 -1.72 -15.96 12.29
C LEU A 89 -1.08 -15.18 11.14
N ILE A 90 -1.65 -14.01 10.84
CA ILE A 90 -1.25 -13.19 9.69
C ILE A 90 0.16 -12.64 9.88
N VAL A 91 0.48 -12.08 11.05
CA VAL A 91 1.81 -11.55 11.38
C VAL A 91 2.88 -12.65 11.30
N SER A 92 2.55 -13.86 11.75
CA SER A 92 3.50 -15.00 11.73
C SER A 92 3.84 -15.48 10.32
N THR A 93 3.01 -15.21 9.30
CA THR A 93 3.29 -15.64 7.92
C THR A 93 4.57 -15.04 7.35
N ALA A 94 4.99 -13.85 7.82
CA ALA A 94 6.18 -13.17 7.32
C ALA A 94 7.50 -13.78 7.84
N ILE A 95 7.44 -14.62 8.88
CA ILE A 95 8.61 -15.31 9.42
C ILE A 95 9.21 -16.24 8.34
N PHE A 96 8.37 -16.97 7.61
CA PHE A 96 8.84 -18.00 6.69
C PHE A 96 9.65 -17.45 5.50
N PRO A 97 9.21 -16.41 4.77
CA PRO A 97 10.02 -15.79 3.72
C PRO A 97 11.39 -15.34 4.25
N SER A 98 11.42 -14.56 5.33
CA SER A 98 12.68 -14.04 5.87
C SER A 98 13.59 -15.15 6.39
N ALA A 99 13.04 -16.23 6.96
CA ALA A 99 13.81 -17.39 7.42
C ALA A 99 14.48 -18.14 6.26
N ILE A 100 13.81 -18.29 5.11
CA ILE A 100 14.42 -18.93 3.93
C ILE A 100 15.67 -18.18 3.48
N LEU A 101 15.61 -16.86 3.35
CA LEU A 101 16.77 -16.07 2.94
C LEU A 101 17.85 -15.92 4.03
N ALA A 102 17.49 -16.10 5.30
CA ALA A 102 18.47 -16.19 6.38
C ALA A 102 19.30 -17.48 6.31
N ILE A 103 18.76 -18.56 5.74
CA ILE A 103 19.43 -19.86 5.65
C ILE A 103 20.39 -19.92 4.47
N ASP A 104 19.90 -19.55 3.28
CA ASP A 104 20.69 -19.59 2.05
C ASP A 104 20.12 -18.60 1.02
N GLU A 105 21.01 -17.97 0.26
CA GLU A 105 20.71 -17.00 -0.79
C GLU A 105 20.84 -17.61 -2.20
N SER A 106 20.92 -18.94 -2.32
CA SER A 106 20.99 -19.62 -3.61
C SER A 106 19.72 -19.45 -4.45
N LYS A 107 19.85 -19.67 -5.76
CA LYS A 107 18.75 -19.52 -6.74
C LYS A 107 17.47 -20.24 -6.32
N GLY A 108 17.57 -21.47 -5.79
CA GLY A 108 16.41 -22.24 -5.33
C GLY A 108 15.70 -21.59 -4.15
N PHE A 109 16.45 -21.08 -3.18
CA PHE A 109 15.93 -20.41 -1.99
C PHE A 109 15.29 -19.06 -2.33
N VAL A 110 15.83 -18.31 -3.30
CA VAL A 110 15.21 -17.07 -3.78
C VAL A 110 13.85 -17.34 -4.42
N TYR A 111 13.69 -18.40 -5.23
CA TYR A 111 12.35 -18.75 -5.73
C TYR A 111 11.39 -19.13 -4.61
N ALA A 112 11.84 -19.94 -3.64
CA ALA A 112 11.03 -20.31 -2.48
C ALA A 112 10.62 -19.07 -1.66
N TYR A 113 11.52 -18.11 -1.50
CA TYR A 113 11.24 -16.81 -0.89
C TYR A 113 10.10 -16.08 -1.60
N TYR A 114 10.15 -15.93 -2.93
CA TYR A 114 9.09 -15.24 -3.68
C TYR A 114 7.73 -15.94 -3.55
N VAL A 115 7.70 -17.28 -3.53
CA VAL A 115 6.45 -18.04 -3.32
C VAL A 115 5.89 -17.81 -1.92
N LEU A 116 6.72 -17.96 -0.88
CA LEU A 116 6.27 -17.75 0.49
C LEU A 116 5.89 -16.29 0.75
N ARG A 117 6.67 -15.35 0.22
CA ARG A 117 6.42 -13.91 0.34
C ARG A 117 5.11 -13.53 -0.33
N MET A 118 4.81 -14.10 -1.50
CA MET A 118 3.52 -13.91 -2.16
C MET A 118 2.37 -14.36 -1.26
N ILE A 119 2.43 -15.55 -0.69
CA ILE A 119 1.40 -16.07 0.23
C ILE A 119 1.28 -15.16 1.47
N SER A 120 2.41 -14.80 2.08
CA SER A 120 2.43 -13.92 3.25
C SER A 120 1.82 -12.56 2.93
N HIS A 121 2.22 -11.90 1.85
CA HIS A 121 1.70 -10.59 1.45
C HIS A 121 0.20 -10.63 1.10
N ILE A 122 -0.29 -11.70 0.47
CA ILE A 122 -1.72 -11.87 0.20
C ILE A 122 -2.52 -11.85 1.51
N MET A 123 -2.01 -12.51 2.55
CA MET A 123 -2.63 -12.56 3.87
C MET A 123 -2.43 -11.27 4.67
N SER A 124 -1.22 -10.71 4.67
CA SER A 124 -0.79 -9.65 5.58
C SER A 124 -1.05 -8.24 5.09
N GLN A 125 -0.78 -7.97 3.81
CA GLN A 125 -0.79 -6.62 3.27
C GLN A 125 -2.22 -6.07 3.25
N GLY A 126 -2.46 -5.02 4.05
CA GLY A 126 -3.79 -4.43 4.23
C GLY A 126 -4.64 -5.09 5.33
N SER A 127 -4.59 -6.42 5.46
CA SER A 127 -5.38 -7.14 6.49
C SER A 127 -4.92 -6.80 7.91
N ILE A 128 -3.60 -6.68 8.15
CA ILE A 128 -3.06 -6.26 9.45
C ILE A 128 -3.60 -4.90 9.84
N PHE A 129 -3.62 -3.94 8.91
CA PHE A 129 -4.18 -2.61 9.16
C PHE A 129 -5.69 -2.68 9.42
N CYS A 130 -6.44 -3.44 8.63
CA CYS A 130 -7.88 -3.60 8.78
C CYS A 130 -8.26 -4.19 10.16
N ILE A 131 -7.61 -5.29 10.55
CA ILE A 131 -7.88 -5.99 11.82
C ILE A 131 -7.42 -5.14 13.01
N SER A 132 -6.27 -4.47 12.92
CA SER A 132 -5.78 -3.59 13.99
C SER A 132 -6.65 -2.34 14.17
N ALA A 133 -7.13 -1.74 13.09
CA ALA A 133 -8.09 -0.64 13.14
C ALA A 133 -9.41 -1.11 13.80
N ALA A 134 -9.91 -2.28 13.41
CA ALA A 134 -11.12 -2.83 14.01
C ALA A 134 -10.93 -3.19 15.50
N TYR A 135 -9.75 -3.71 15.88
CA TYR A 135 -9.38 -3.96 17.28
C TYR A 135 -9.34 -2.66 18.09
N ALA A 136 -8.74 -1.58 17.55
CA ALA A 136 -8.74 -0.28 18.20
C ALA A 136 -10.16 0.31 18.34
N ALA A 137 -11.04 0.06 17.35
CA ALA A 137 -12.43 0.50 17.38
C ALA A 137 -13.29 -0.23 18.43
N ASP A 138 -12.96 -1.47 18.77
CA ASP A 138 -13.64 -2.24 19.83
C ASP A 138 -13.34 -1.68 21.24
N ILE A 139 -12.14 -1.12 21.45
CA ILE A 139 -11.68 -0.65 22.76
C ILE A 139 -12.08 0.81 23.03
N LEU A 140 -12.18 1.61 21.97
CA LEU A 140 -12.31 3.05 22.05
C LEU A 140 -13.70 3.54 21.68
N ASP A 141 -14.17 4.55 22.43
CA ASP A 141 -15.43 5.25 22.18
C ASP A 141 -15.30 6.25 21.01
N GLY A 142 -16.42 6.57 20.36
CA GLY A 142 -16.45 7.18 19.02
C GLY A 142 -15.45 8.31 18.73
N ARG A 143 -15.25 9.26 19.66
CA ARG A 143 -14.37 10.42 19.43
C ARG A 143 -12.86 10.10 19.52
N SER A 144 -12.46 9.07 20.27
CA SER A 144 -11.05 8.67 20.41
C SER A 144 -10.58 7.67 19.34
N ARG A 145 -11.51 7.07 18.58
CA ARG A 145 -11.19 6.17 17.46
C ARG A 145 -10.35 6.84 16.38
N ALA A 146 -10.68 8.07 16.02
CA ALA A 146 -9.93 8.84 15.03
C ALA A 146 -8.46 9.05 15.45
N ALA A 147 -8.23 9.32 16.74
CA ALA A 147 -6.87 9.47 17.28
C ALA A 147 -6.09 8.15 17.19
N ALA A 148 -6.71 7.02 17.53
CA ALA A 148 -6.06 5.72 17.44
C ALA A 148 -5.76 5.28 15.99
N PHE A 149 -6.65 5.56 15.05
CA PHE A 149 -6.35 5.35 13.62
C PHE A 149 -5.16 6.19 13.18
N GLY A 150 -5.08 7.45 13.66
CA GLY A 150 -3.91 8.29 13.48
C GLY A 150 -2.63 7.69 14.06
N TRP A 151 -2.68 7.09 15.25
CA TRP A 151 -1.51 6.43 15.87
C TRP A 151 -1.07 5.18 15.10
N ILE A 152 -2.00 4.36 14.60
CA ILE A 152 -1.68 3.19 13.77
C ILE A 152 -0.93 3.63 12.50
N HIS A 153 -1.44 4.65 11.80
CA HIS A 153 -0.77 5.22 10.62
C HIS A 153 0.57 5.88 10.94
N GLY A 154 0.67 6.58 12.07
CA GLY A 154 1.91 7.20 12.55
C GLY A 154 2.99 6.15 12.79
N ILE A 155 2.65 5.04 13.44
CA ILE A 155 3.58 3.95 13.71
C ILE A 155 4.03 3.25 12.43
N LEU A 156 3.14 3.04 11.46
CA LEU A 156 3.53 2.53 10.15
C LEU A 156 4.64 3.39 9.52
N SER A 157 4.49 4.72 9.61
CA SER A 157 5.47 5.66 9.05
C SER A 157 6.79 5.67 9.83
N VAL A 158 6.72 5.63 11.17
CA VAL A 158 7.92 5.52 12.04
C VAL A 158 8.66 4.20 11.77
N SER A 159 7.92 3.10 11.61
CA SER A 159 8.48 1.78 11.31
C SER A 159 9.20 1.76 9.97
N HIS A 160 8.65 2.44 8.96
CA HIS A 160 9.29 2.58 7.66
C HIS A 160 10.64 3.33 7.75
N VAL A 161 10.71 4.41 8.52
CA VAL A 161 11.98 5.12 8.76
C VAL A 161 12.97 4.25 9.54
N LEU A 162 12.51 3.60 10.62
CA LEU A 162 13.35 2.78 11.47
C LEU A 162 13.89 1.55 10.73
N GLY A 163 13.05 0.88 9.93
CA GLY A 163 13.44 -0.28 9.13
C GLY A 163 14.51 0.07 8.11
N ASN A 164 14.37 1.17 7.39
CA ASN A 164 15.38 1.64 6.44
C ASN A 164 16.66 2.13 7.13
N LEU A 165 16.57 2.72 8.32
CA LEU A 165 17.74 3.06 9.14
C LEU A 165 18.51 1.79 9.55
N LEU A 166 17.81 0.77 10.07
CA LEU A 166 18.42 -0.52 10.43
C LEU A 166 19.02 -1.21 9.21
N ALA A 167 18.34 -1.17 8.06
CA ALA A 167 18.85 -1.71 6.81
C ALA A 167 20.17 -1.03 6.41
N ARG A 168 20.29 0.29 6.56
CA ARG A 168 21.53 1.03 6.27
C ARG A 168 22.68 0.69 7.22
N LEU A 169 22.39 0.51 8.51
CA LEU A 169 23.39 0.32 9.57
C LEU A 169 23.89 -1.12 9.66
N LEU A 170 23.03 -2.11 9.44
CA LEU A 170 23.39 -3.52 9.54
C LEU A 170 24.20 -3.97 8.30
N PRO A 171 25.15 -4.90 8.44
CA PRO A 171 25.73 -5.58 7.27
C PRO A 171 24.68 -6.42 6.54
N GLY A 172 24.84 -6.62 5.23
CA GLY A 172 23.84 -7.33 4.41
C GLY A 172 23.51 -8.73 4.90
N THR A 173 24.54 -9.47 5.35
CA THR A 173 24.42 -10.85 5.84
C THR A 173 23.52 -11.00 7.07
N TYR A 174 23.47 -10.00 7.96
CA TYR A 174 22.72 -10.08 9.20
C TYR A 174 21.28 -9.56 9.09
N ILE A 175 20.89 -8.98 7.95
CA ILE A 175 19.56 -8.35 7.83
C ILE A 175 18.44 -9.37 7.97
N PHE A 176 18.53 -10.51 7.29
CA PHE A 176 17.49 -11.53 7.38
C PHE A 176 17.49 -12.21 8.76
N GLU A 177 18.65 -12.44 9.38
CA GLU A 177 18.73 -12.96 10.75
C GLU A 177 18.05 -12.04 11.76
N VAL A 178 18.34 -10.74 11.70
CA VAL A 178 17.71 -9.72 12.56
C VAL A 178 16.21 -9.59 12.23
N SER A 179 15.83 -9.61 10.95
CA SER A 179 14.43 -9.54 10.53
C SER A 179 13.63 -10.71 11.10
N VAL A 180 14.14 -11.94 10.99
CA VAL A 180 13.51 -13.15 11.55
C VAL A 180 13.37 -13.03 13.07
N ALA A 181 14.41 -12.57 13.78
CA ALA A 181 14.33 -12.38 15.23
C ALA A 181 13.20 -11.40 15.61
N LEU A 182 13.10 -10.25 14.94
CA LEU A 182 12.05 -9.26 15.17
C LEU A 182 10.65 -9.81 14.81
N LEU A 183 10.54 -10.55 13.70
CA LEU A 183 9.30 -11.17 13.24
C LEU A 183 8.82 -12.31 14.15
N ILE A 184 9.70 -12.93 14.94
CA ILE A 184 9.33 -13.88 16.00
C ILE A 184 8.94 -13.14 17.29
N ILE A 185 9.68 -12.09 17.65
CA ILE A 185 9.42 -11.29 18.87
C ILE A 185 8.02 -10.64 18.82
N ALA A 186 7.62 -10.11 17.67
CA ALA A 186 6.31 -9.45 17.51
C ALA A 186 5.11 -10.35 17.89
N PRO A 187 4.91 -11.54 17.29
CA PRO A 187 3.83 -12.45 17.66
C PRO A 187 4.00 -13.03 19.06
N MET A 188 5.23 -13.32 19.52
CA MET A 188 5.46 -13.75 20.91
C MET A 188 4.98 -12.69 21.92
N TYR A 189 5.29 -11.42 21.66
CA TYR A 189 4.81 -10.32 22.48
C TYR A 189 3.28 -10.21 22.45
N MET A 190 2.66 -10.35 21.27
CA MET A 190 1.20 -10.36 21.14
C MET A 190 0.56 -11.53 21.90
N ILE A 191 1.16 -12.72 21.91
CA ILE A 191 0.64 -13.87 22.67
C ILE A 191 0.56 -13.55 24.17
N ILE A 192 1.64 -12.97 24.72
CA ILE A 192 1.79 -12.71 26.15
C ILE A 192 0.94 -11.51 26.61
N PHE A 193 0.97 -10.40 25.86
CA PHE A 193 0.46 -9.12 26.35
C PHE A 193 -0.81 -8.63 25.67
N LEU A 194 -1.13 -9.07 24.44
CA LEU A 194 -2.33 -8.61 23.75
C LEU A 194 -3.55 -9.37 24.29
N THR A 195 -4.59 -8.66 24.70
CA THR A 195 -5.86 -9.26 25.14
C THR A 195 -6.80 -9.46 23.97
N GLU A 196 -7.64 -10.49 23.98
CA GLU A 196 -8.69 -10.64 22.97
C GLU A 196 -9.85 -9.67 23.26
N THR A 197 -10.37 -9.00 22.23
CA THR A 197 -11.52 -8.09 22.34
C THR A 197 -12.83 -8.77 22.00
N VAL A 198 -12.80 -9.78 21.12
CA VAL A 198 -13.98 -10.53 20.69
C VAL A 198 -14.29 -11.63 21.71
N LYS A 199 -15.44 -11.51 22.38
CA LYS A 199 -15.96 -12.62 23.18
C LYS A 199 -16.49 -13.69 22.24
N LEU A 200 -15.79 -14.82 22.17
CA LEU A 200 -16.27 -16.00 21.43
C LEU A 200 -17.63 -16.40 22.01
N THR A 201 -18.70 -16.15 21.27
CA THR A 201 -20.02 -16.68 21.64
C THR A 201 -20.01 -18.15 21.21
N PRO A 202 -20.17 -19.12 22.13
CA PRO A 202 -20.10 -20.53 21.80
C PRO A 202 -21.38 -20.96 21.08
N ASN A 203 -21.55 -20.53 19.83
CA ASN A 203 -22.63 -21.00 18.98
C ASN A 203 -22.13 -22.20 18.18
N LEU A 204 -22.04 -23.34 18.87
CA LEU A 204 -21.62 -24.65 18.37
C LEU A 204 -22.56 -25.25 17.30
N ASN A 205 -23.56 -24.50 16.81
CA ASN A 205 -24.55 -24.94 15.84
C ASN A 205 -24.37 -24.36 14.42
N GLN A 206 -23.28 -23.64 14.14
CA GLN A 206 -23.08 -22.96 12.85
C GLN A 206 -22.09 -23.65 11.89
N HIS A 207 -21.76 -24.92 12.13
CA HIS A 207 -20.68 -25.61 11.42
C HIS A 207 -21.06 -26.25 10.07
N LEU A 208 -22.32 -26.15 9.60
CA LEU A 208 -22.79 -26.87 8.39
C LEU A 208 -23.46 -26.01 7.28
N ARG A 209 -23.24 -24.69 7.23
CA ARG A 209 -23.76 -23.84 6.14
C ARG A 209 -22.76 -22.80 5.60
N TRP A 210 -21.47 -23.09 5.65
CA TRP A 210 -20.44 -22.18 5.13
C TRP A 210 -20.57 -21.96 3.61
N SER A 211 -20.93 -22.98 2.84
CA SER A 211 -21.14 -22.86 1.39
C SER A 211 -22.34 -21.98 1.02
N SER A 212 -23.47 -22.07 1.76
CA SER A 212 -24.66 -21.26 1.48
C SER A 212 -24.55 -19.83 2.03
N LYS A 213 -23.85 -19.61 3.15
CA LYS A 213 -23.46 -18.27 3.60
C LYS A 213 -22.46 -17.61 2.66
N ALA A 214 -21.44 -18.33 2.20
CA ALA A 214 -20.44 -17.81 1.26
C ALA A 214 -21.09 -17.42 -0.08
N TYR A 215 -21.99 -18.26 -0.62
CA TYR A 215 -22.74 -17.94 -1.83
C TYR A 215 -23.62 -16.69 -1.65
N LYS A 216 -24.36 -16.60 -0.53
CA LYS A 216 -25.20 -15.44 -0.22
C LYS A 216 -24.37 -14.16 -0.02
N LEU A 217 -23.22 -14.24 0.65
CA LEU A 217 -22.27 -13.12 0.81
C LEU A 217 -21.70 -12.65 -0.53
N VAL A 218 -21.34 -13.57 -1.43
CA VAL A 218 -20.87 -13.22 -2.77
C VAL A 218 -21.99 -12.56 -3.58
N GLN A 219 -23.22 -13.06 -3.47
CA GLN A 219 -24.38 -12.50 -4.18
C GLN A 219 -24.80 -11.11 -3.66
N ASP A 220 -24.83 -10.90 -2.34
CA ASP A 220 -25.12 -9.60 -1.71
C ASP A 220 -24.02 -8.56 -2.01
N ARG A 221 -22.78 -9.03 -2.18
CA ARG A 221 -21.66 -8.18 -2.57
C ARG A 221 -21.68 -7.83 -4.05
N TYR A 222 -22.08 -8.78 -4.91
CA TYR A 222 -22.28 -8.52 -6.33
C TYR A 222 -23.39 -7.48 -6.57
N SER A 223 -24.53 -7.61 -5.88
CA SER A 223 -25.62 -6.63 -5.95
C SER A 223 -25.20 -5.27 -5.40
N SER A 224 -24.46 -5.24 -4.28
CA SER A 224 -23.89 -4.01 -3.71
C SER A 224 -22.87 -3.34 -4.63
N MET A 225 -22.03 -4.11 -5.32
CA MET A 225 -21.06 -3.59 -6.30
C MET A 225 -21.76 -3.03 -7.55
N ARG A 226 -22.83 -3.69 -8.04
CA ARG A 226 -23.64 -3.12 -9.13
C ARG A 226 -24.29 -1.80 -8.74
N TYR A 227 -24.85 -1.72 -7.55
CA TYR A 227 -25.43 -0.48 -7.03
C TYR A 227 -24.37 0.61 -6.87
N ALA A 228 -23.21 0.26 -6.30
CA ALA A 228 -22.07 1.17 -6.21
C ALA A 228 -21.66 1.68 -7.60
N LEU A 229 -21.66 0.80 -8.60
CA LEU A 229 -21.27 1.15 -9.97
C LEU A 229 -22.24 2.18 -10.53
N HIS A 230 -23.54 1.98 -10.33
CA HIS A 230 -24.56 2.94 -10.68
C HIS A 230 -24.33 4.30 -10.00
N VAL A 231 -24.04 4.34 -8.70
CA VAL A 231 -23.75 5.59 -7.95
C VAL A 231 -22.52 6.30 -8.51
N VAL A 232 -21.43 5.57 -8.76
CA VAL A 232 -20.18 6.13 -9.31
C VAL A 232 -20.37 6.61 -10.74
N THR A 233 -21.14 5.90 -11.58
CA THR A 233 -21.40 6.33 -12.97
C THR A 233 -22.37 7.50 -13.05
N SER A 234 -23.22 7.68 -12.03
CA SER A 234 -24.19 8.78 -11.98
C SER A 234 -23.55 10.10 -11.52
N SER A 235 -22.46 10.07 -10.76
CA SER A 235 -21.72 11.26 -10.34
C SER A 235 -20.49 11.49 -11.24
N SER A 236 -20.45 12.63 -11.93
CA SER A 236 -19.30 13.02 -12.75
C SER A 236 -18.00 13.09 -11.94
N THR A 237 -18.06 13.60 -10.70
CA THR A 237 -16.92 13.66 -9.77
C THR A 237 -16.41 12.26 -9.39
N LEU A 238 -17.29 11.34 -9.00
CA LEU A 238 -16.88 9.98 -8.61
C LEU A 238 -16.31 9.21 -9.79
N LYS A 239 -16.88 9.37 -10.99
CA LYS A 239 -16.35 8.80 -12.22
C LYS A 239 -14.94 9.32 -12.52
N CYS A 240 -14.72 10.63 -12.42
CA CYS A 240 -13.39 11.21 -12.63
C CYS A 240 -12.38 10.71 -11.60
N ILE A 241 -12.74 10.68 -10.31
CA ILE A 241 -11.86 10.15 -9.27
C ILE A 241 -11.53 8.68 -9.48
N CYS A 242 -12.49 7.86 -9.91
CA CYS A 242 -12.24 6.46 -10.25
C CYS A 242 -11.18 6.31 -11.35
N LEU A 243 -11.23 7.16 -12.38
CA LEU A 243 -10.22 7.21 -13.45
C LEU A 243 -8.87 7.74 -12.94
N VAL A 244 -8.86 8.79 -12.11
CA VAL A 244 -7.64 9.32 -11.46
C VAL A 244 -6.94 8.19 -10.70
N SER A 245 -7.68 7.50 -9.82
CA SER A 245 -7.15 6.40 -9.00
C SER A 245 -6.64 5.23 -9.83
N PHE A 246 -7.35 4.85 -10.91
CA PHE A 246 -6.91 3.81 -11.85
C PHE A 246 -5.56 4.16 -12.49
N PHE A 247 -5.46 5.33 -13.13
CA PHE A 247 -4.25 5.73 -13.86
C PHE A 247 -3.09 6.06 -12.92
N TYR A 248 -3.39 6.63 -11.75
CA TYR A 248 -2.39 6.90 -10.72
C TYR A 248 -1.76 5.61 -10.20
N ASP A 249 -2.58 4.63 -9.80
CA ASP A 249 -2.07 3.37 -9.27
C ASP A 249 -1.37 2.55 -10.37
N MET A 250 -1.85 2.62 -11.63
CA MET A 250 -1.15 2.04 -12.78
C MET A 250 0.27 2.61 -12.95
N GLY A 251 0.43 3.94 -12.87
CA GLY A 251 1.74 4.58 -12.94
C GLY A 251 2.63 4.24 -11.74
N MET A 252 2.10 4.43 -10.52
CA MET A 252 2.88 4.29 -9.28
C MET A 252 3.24 2.84 -8.93
N SER A 253 2.32 1.89 -9.12
CA SER A 253 2.60 0.45 -8.98
C SER A 253 3.62 0.02 -10.05
N GLY A 254 3.49 0.56 -11.27
CA GLY A 254 4.44 0.35 -12.36
C GLY A 254 5.87 0.73 -11.98
N ILE A 255 6.05 1.97 -11.51
CA ILE A 255 7.34 2.46 -10.99
C ILE A 255 7.83 1.54 -9.86
N SER A 256 7.00 1.29 -8.85
CA SER A 256 7.38 0.51 -7.67
C SER A 256 7.80 -0.93 -8.00
N SER A 257 7.27 -1.52 -9.09
CA SER A 257 7.59 -2.88 -9.51
C SER A 257 8.99 -3.02 -10.13
N VAL A 258 9.53 -1.96 -10.71
CA VAL A 258 10.80 -2.01 -11.48
C VAL A 258 11.90 -1.10 -10.95
N LEU A 259 11.56 -0.11 -10.10
CA LEU A 259 12.45 0.99 -9.69
C LEU A 259 13.80 0.53 -9.16
N MET A 260 13.81 -0.38 -8.19
CA MET A 260 15.05 -0.82 -7.55
C MET A 260 15.97 -1.56 -8.52
N TYR A 261 15.40 -2.39 -9.40
CA TYR A 261 16.15 -3.12 -10.42
C TYR A 261 16.67 -2.19 -11.52
N TYR A 262 15.89 -1.18 -11.91
CA TYR A 262 16.34 -0.13 -12.83
C TYR A 262 17.52 0.65 -12.25
N LEU A 263 17.40 1.16 -11.02
CA LEU A 263 18.47 1.91 -10.36
C LEU A 263 19.73 1.07 -10.14
N LYS A 264 19.57 -0.21 -9.80
CA LYS A 264 20.68 -1.15 -9.70
C LYS A 264 21.38 -1.33 -11.06
N SER A 265 20.61 -1.55 -12.11
CA SER A 265 21.18 -1.79 -13.45
C SER A 265 21.81 -0.55 -14.08
N GLU A 266 21.30 0.65 -13.79
CA GLU A 266 21.78 1.90 -14.39
C GLU A 266 22.92 2.53 -13.60
N PHE A 267 22.79 2.58 -12.27
CA PHE A 267 23.67 3.35 -11.40
C PHE A 267 24.44 2.49 -10.39
N ASP A 268 24.34 1.16 -10.49
CA ASP A 268 24.90 0.18 -9.54
C ASP A 268 24.48 0.46 -8.09
N PHE A 269 23.22 0.88 -7.91
CA PHE A 269 22.69 1.12 -6.58
C PHE A 269 22.72 -0.15 -5.75
N ASN A 270 23.28 -0.03 -4.56
CA ASN A 270 23.29 -1.08 -3.55
C ASN A 270 22.27 -0.78 -2.45
N LYS A 271 22.10 -1.75 -1.55
CA LYS A 271 21.25 -1.65 -0.36
C LYS A 271 21.34 -0.29 0.36
N ASN A 272 22.55 0.23 0.56
CA ASN A 272 22.74 1.45 1.34
C ASN A 272 22.07 2.67 0.69
N GLN A 273 22.22 2.81 -0.62
CA GLN A 273 21.62 3.91 -1.38
C GLN A 273 20.09 3.75 -1.45
N PHE A 274 19.59 2.52 -1.57
CA PHE A 274 18.15 2.26 -1.46
C PHE A 274 17.60 2.67 -0.09
N SER A 275 18.28 2.27 0.99
CA SER A 275 17.88 2.62 2.35
C SER A 275 17.91 4.13 2.61
N GLU A 276 18.91 4.84 2.08
CA GLU A 276 19.00 6.30 2.19
C GLU A 276 17.82 7.01 1.52
N ILE A 277 17.49 6.62 0.28
CA ILE A 277 16.36 7.20 -0.46
C ILE A 277 15.04 6.88 0.25
N LEU A 278 14.83 5.63 0.66
CA LEU A 278 13.60 5.22 1.35
C LEU A 278 13.45 5.89 2.72
N MET A 279 14.55 6.10 3.46
CA MET A 279 14.55 6.85 4.71
C MET A 279 14.23 8.33 4.49
N MET A 280 14.87 8.96 3.51
CA MET A 280 14.59 10.35 3.12
C MET A 280 13.10 10.52 2.79
N VAL A 281 12.56 9.63 1.96
CA VAL A 281 11.12 9.59 1.63
C VAL A 281 10.26 9.38 2.88
N GLY A 282 10.64 8.46 3.78
CA GLY A 282 9.88 8.16 4.98
C GLY A 282 9.78 9.37 5.90
N VAL A 283 10.90 10.02 6.21
CA VAL A 283 10.93 11.24 7.04
C VAL A 283 10.13 12.36 6.38
N GLY A 284 10.33 12.58 5.08
CA GLY A 284 9.58 13.58 4.32
C GLY A 284 8.09 13.29 4.28
N SER A 285 7.68 12.03 4.19
CA SER A 285 6.26 11.62 4.20
C SER A 285 5.61 11.92 5.54
N ILE A 286 6.29 11.66 6.66
CA ILE A 286 5.80 12.00 8.01
C ILE A 286 5.56 13.50 8.13
N ILE A 287 6.58 14.31 7.77
CA ILE A 287 6.49 15.77 7.82
C ILE A 287 5.33 16.25 6.93
N THR A 288 5.25 15.73 5.71
CA THR A 288 4.26 16.21 4.74
C THR A 288 2.84 15.82 5.14
N GLN A 289 2.60 14.61 5.63
CA GLN A 289 1.26 14.16 6.04
C GLN A 289 0.81 14.78 7.37
N MET A 290 1.70 14.92 8.36
CA MET A 290 1.33 15.40 9.69
C MET A 290 1.30 16.93 9.78
N LEU A 291 2.20 17.63 9.09
CA LEU A 291 2.32 19.08 9.18
C LEU A 291 1.79 19.75 7.91
N ILE A 292 2.32 19.41 6.73
CA ILE A 292 2.04 20.17 5.51
C ILE A 292 0.60 19.97 5.03
N PHE A 293 0.08 18.74 5.06
CA PHE A 293 -1.25 18.43 4.54
C PHE A 293 -2.39 19.19 5.24
N PRO A 294 -2.51 19.21 6.59
CA PRO A 294 -3.55 19.99 7.25
C PRO A 294 -3.48 21.48 6.93
N LEU A 295 -2.28 22.06 6.88
CA LEU A 295 -2.09 23.48 6.54
C LEU A 295 -2.51 23.76 5.10
N VAL A 296 -1.93 23.05 4.13
CA VAL A 296 -2.19 23.30 2.70
C VAL A 296 -3.64 23.01 2.34
N ASN A 297 -4.22 21.92 2.87
CA ASN A 297 -5.61 21.57 2.58
C ASN A 297 -6.58 22.67 3.06
N SER A 298 -6.32 23.29 4.21
CA SER A 298 -7.14 24.40 4.70
C SER A 298 -7.06 25.68 3.84
N LEU A 299 -5.95 25.86 3.12
CA LEU A 299 -5.69 27.06 2.32
C LEU A 299 -6.19 26.94 0.88
N VAL A 300 -5.96 25.80 0.21
CA VAL A 300 -6.22 25.63 -1.23
C VAL A 300 -7.28 24.59 -1.57
N GLY A 301 -7.73 23.80 -0.58
CA GLY A 301 -8.71 22.74 -0.74
C GLY A 301 -8.17 21.46 -1.39
N GLU A 302 -8.90 20.35 -1.24
CA GLU A 302 -8.42 19.00 -1.55
C GLU A 302 -8.12 18.80 -3.05
N ARG A 303 -8.89 19.46 -3.91
CA ARG A 303 -8.76 19.34 -5.37
C ARG A 303 -7.48 19.97 -5.89
N VAL A 304 -7.06 21.09 -5.33
CA VAL A 304 -5.80 21.74 -5.69
C VAL A 304 -4.62 20.92 -5.15
N VAL A 305 -4.72 20.41 -3.91
CA VAL A 305 -3.71 19.50 -3.35
C VAL A 305 -3.54 18.25 -4.22
N LEU A 306 -4.65 17.64 -4.68
CA LEU A 306 -4.61 16.49 -5.58
C LEU A 306 -3.86 16.82 -6.88
N ARG A 307 -4.16 17.96 -7.52
CA ARG A 307 -3.48 18.39 -8.76
C ARG A 307 -1.98 18.61 -8.54
N ILE A 308 -1.59 19.25 -7.43
CA ILE A 308 -0.18 19.46 -7.08
C ILE A 308 0.52 18.12 -6.84
N ALA A 309 -0.12 17.19 -6.11
CA ALA A 309 0.42 15.86 -5.85
C ALA A 309 0.63 15.07 -7.15
N LEU A 310 -0.33 15.14 -8.08
CA LEU A 310 -0.22 14.48 -9.39
C LEU A 310 0.85 15.13 -10.29
N LEU A 311 1.01 16.46 -10.25
CA LEU A 311 2.12 17.10 -10.96
C LEU A 311 3.49 16.70 -10.39
N ALA A 312 3.58 16.58 -9.06
CA ALA A 312 4.77 16.07 -8.39
C ALA A 312 5.06 14.60 -8.74
N SER A 313 4.03 13.75 -8.90
CA SER A 313 4.23 12.34 -9.29
C SER A 313 4.71 12.22 -10.74
N ILE A 314 4.22 13.04 -11.67
CA ILE A 314 4.74 13.11 -13.04
C ILE A 314 6.21 13.53 -13.03
N THR A 315 6.54 14.58 -12.27
CA THR A 315 7.91 15.08 -12.15
C THR A 315 8.83 14.01 -11.56
N TYR A 316 8.38 13.31 -10.52
CA TYR A 316 9.08 12.17 -9.94
C TYR A 316 9.36 11.08 -11.00
N ALA A 317 8.34 10.65 -11.74
CA ALA A 317 8.49 9.61 -12.76
C ALA A 317 9.46 10.02 -13.89
N LEU A 318 9.38 11.28 -14.34
CA LEU A 318 10.28 11.82 -15.38
C LEU A 318 11.72 11.94 -14.88
N LEU A 319 11.95 12.45 -13.67
CA LEU A 319 13.30 12.56 -13.10
C LEU A 319 13.96 11.20 -12.96
N TYR A 320 13.23 10.16 -12.56
CA TYR A 320 13.77 8.81 -12.50
C TYR A 320 13.94 8.18 -13.88
N GLY A 321 13.01 8.38 -14.82
CA GLY A 321 13.09 7.82 -16.18
C GLY A 321 14.17 8.45 -17.06
N LEU A 322 14.48 9.73 -16.83
CA LEU A 322 15.49 10.51 -17.55
C LEU A 322 16.74 10.77 -16.70
N ALA A 323 16.96 9.98 -15.64
CA ALA A 323 18.09 10.17 -14.76
C ALA A 323 19.41 10.02 -15.54
N TRP A 324 20.22 11.09 -15.54
CA TRP A 324 21.54 11.11 -16.19
C TRP A 324 22.70 10.89 -15.21
N ALA A 325 22.43 10.94 -13.90
CA ALA A 325 23.41 10.79 -12.85
C ALA A 325 22.79 10.21 -11.58
N SER A 326 23.60 9.54 -10.77
CA SER A 326 23.20 8.86 -9.53
C SER A 326 22.57 9.78 -8.47
N TRP A 327 22.79 11.09 -8.53
CA TRP A 327 22.16 12.04 -7.59
C TRP A 327 20.72 12.40 -7.98
N VAL A 328 20.33 12.24 -9.26
CA VAL A 328 19.00 12.61 -9.77
C VAL A 328 17.87 11.84 -9.07
N PRO A 329 18.00 10.51 -8.80
CA PRO A 329 17.03 9.79 -7.97
C PRO A 329 16.84 10.39 -6.56
N TYR A 330 17.91 10.89 -5.91
CA TYR A 330 17.79 11.56 -4.61
C TYR A 330 17.03 12.88 -4.71
N PHE A 331 17.23 13.64 -5.79
CA PHE A 331 16.44 14.84 -6.07
C PHE A 331 14.98 14.49 -6.37
N GLY A 332 14.72 13.44 -7.16
CA GLY A 332 13.38 12.91 -7.40
C GLY A 332 12.66 12.51 -6.11
N ALA A 333 13.38 11.96 -5.14
CA ALA A 333 12.81 11.59 -3.83
C ALA A 333 12.16 12.76 -3.07
N LEU A 334 12.56 14.01 -3.32
CA LEU A 334 11.88 15.19 -2.77
C LEU A 334 10.45 15.33 -3.29
N PHE A 335 10.21 15.05 -4.57
CA PHE A 335 8.88 15.08 -5.17
C PHE A 335 7.98 13.96 -4.61
N ARG A 336 8.58 12.86 -4.15
CA ARG A 336 7.87 11.79 -3.45
C ARG A 336 7.27 12.22 -2.13
N MET A 337 7.89 13.20 -1.46
CA MET A 337 7.31 13.80 -0.25
C MET A 337 6.02 14.56 -0.57
N VAL A 338 5.93 15.18 -1.76
CA VAL A 338 4.75 15.97 -2.17
C VAL A 338 3.64 15.07 -2.72
N TYR A 339 3.97 14.11 -3.59
CA TYR A 339 2.93 13.29 -4.21
C TYR A 339 2.24 12.34 -3.21
N ILE A 340 2.83 12.09 -2.03
CA ILE A 340 2.20 11.31 -0.96
C ILE A 340 0.83 11.88 -0.52
N LEU A 341 0.56 13.15 -0.83
CA LEU A 341 -0.69 13.83 -0.57
C LEU A 341 -1.84 13.41 -1.50
N GLU A 342 -1.57 12.66 -2.57
CA GLU A 342 -2.59 12.16 -3.50
C GLU A 342 -3.65 11.35 -2.74
N ARG A 343 -3.25 10.29 -2.03
CA ARG A 343 -4.17 9.39 -1.32
C ARG A 343 -5.11 10.09 -0.34
N PRO A 344 -4.63 10.93 0.61
CA PRO A 344 -5.53 11.62 1.53
C PRO A 344 -6.45 12.62 0.80
N SER A 345 -5.98 13.26 -0.27
CA SER A 345 -6.79 14.19 -1.08
C SER A 345 -7.91 13.45 -1.83
N THR A 346 -7.58 12.34 -2.49
CA THR A 346 -8.54 11.46 -3.18
C THR A 346 -9.59 10.94 -2.20
N ASN A 347 -9.18 10.41 -1.04
CA ASN A 347 -10.11 9.92 -0.01
C ASN A 347 -11.04 11.02 0.52
N ALA A 348 -10.51 12.24 0.71
CA ALA A 348 -11.31 13.38 1.16
C ALA A 348 -12.34 13.81 0.10
N ILE A 349 -11.97 13.85 -1.19
CA ILE A 349 -12.90 14.17 -2.29
C ILE A 349 -13.99 13.10 -2.40
N VAL A 350 -13.63 11.81 -2.35
CA VAL A 350 -14.60 10.70 -2.36
C VAL A 350 -15.58 10.83 -1.20
N SER A 351 -15.08 11.14 0.00
CA SER A 351 -15.94 11.28 1.19
C SER A 351 -16.94 12.43 1.08
N LYS A 352 -16.61 13.52 0.40
CA LYS A 352 -17.52 14.67 0.17
C LYS A 352 -18.51 14.40 -0.96
N ALA A 353 -18.12 13.63 -1.97
CA ALA A 353 -18.97 13.31 -3.13
C ALA A 353 -19.92 12.13 -2.91
N SER A 354 -19.72 11.34 -1.83
CA SER A 354 -20.58 10.19 -1.49
C SER A 354 -21.49 10.48 -0.30
N SER A 355 -22.72 9.93 -0.33
CA SER A 355 -23.60 9.90 0.85
C SER A 355 -23.02 9.01 1.95
N SER A 356 -23.37 9.26 3.21
CA SER A 356 -22.90 8.47 4.35
C SER A 356 -23.29 6.99 4.28
N SER A 357 -24.41 6.67 3.62
CA SER A 357 -24.87 5.29 3.39
C SER A 357 -24.09 4.55 2.29
N ASP A 358 -23.48 5.29 1.36
CA ASP A 358 -22.80 4.72 0.19
C ASP A 358 -21.28 4.88 0.23
N GLN A 359 -20.73 5.61 1.20
CA GLN A 359 -19.30 5.89 1.33
C GLN A 359 -18.43 4.62 1.25
N GLY A 360 -18.77 3.57 2.00
CA GLY A 360 -18.02 2.31 1.96
C GLY A 360 -18.10 1.58 0.62
N LYS A 361 -19.24 1.68 -0.08
CA LYS A 361 -19.43 1.09 -1.41
C LYS A 361 -18.62 1.84 -2.47
N THR A 362 -18.65 3.17 -2.42
CA THR A 362 -17.89 4.05 -3.31
C THR A 362 -16.39 3.88 -3.11
N GLN A 363 -15.90 3.86 -1.87
CA GLN A 363 -14.49 3.57 -1.57
C GLN A 363 -14.08 2.17 -2.04
N GLY A 364 -14.97 1.17 -1.91
CA GLY A 364 -14.75 -0.17 -2.43
C GLY A 364 -14.56 -0.20 -3.96
N LEU A 365 -15.30 0.62 -4.71
CA LEU A 365 -15.12 0.74 -6.16
C LEU A 365 -13.85 1.47 -6.56
N VAL A 366 -13.52 2.56 -5.87
CA VAL A 366 -12.25 3.28 -6.09
C VAL A 366 -11.07 2.34 -5.84
N ALA A 367 -11.08 1.60 -4.73
CA ALA A 367 -10.08 0.57 -4.44
C ALA A 367 -10.05 -0.55 -5.50
N GLY A 368 -11.19 -0.87 -6.11
CA GLY A 368 -11.26 -1.79 -7.26
C GLY A 368 -10.59 -1.26 -8.50
N ALA A 369 -10.81 0.00 -8.84
CA ALA A 369 -10.13 0.66 -9.95
C ALA A 369 -8.62 0.71 -9.74
N GLU A 370 -8.16 1.06 -8.54
CA GLU A 370 -6.75 1.02 -8.17
C GLU A 370 -6.15 -0.38 -8.32
N ALA A 371 -6.84 -1.42 -7.87
CA ALA A 371 -6.35 -2.79 -7.97
C ALA A 371 -6.21 -3.27 -9.42
N ILE A 372 -7.11 -2.86 -10.31
CA ILE A 372 -6.98 -3.15 -11.76
C ILE A 372 -5.76 -2.41 -12.32
N GLY A 373 -5.54 -1.15 -11.94
CA GLY A 373 -4.34 -0.39 -12.31
C GLY A 373 -3.06 -1.09 -11.84
N SER A 374 -3.03 -1.46 -10.55
CA SER A 374 -1.92 -2.20 -9.91
C SER A 374 -1.65 -3.56 -10.56
N PHE A 375 -2.68 -4.25 -11.03
CA PHE A 375 -2.55 -5.51 -11.76
C PHE A 375 -1.93 -5.32 -13.15
N LEU A 376 -2.44 -4.34 -13.92
CA LEU A 376 -1.98 -4.09 -15.29
C LEU A 376 -0.57 -3.50 -15.33
N ALA A 377 -0.15 -2.81 -14.27
CA ALA A 377 1.10 -2.08 -14.27
C ALA A 377 2.35 -2.98 -14.42
N PRO A 378 2.59 -4.01 -13.59
CA PRO A 378 3.74 -4.89 -13.78
C PRO A 378 3.71 -5.68 -15.09
N LEU A 379 2.53 -5.98 -15.64
CA LEU A 379 2.38 -6.66 -16.94
C LEU A 379 2.97 -5.85 -18.09
N VAL A 380 2.87 -4.52 -18.03
CA VAL A 380 3.44 -3.62 -19.04
C VAL A 380 4.86 -3.20 -18.66
N MET A 381 5.09 -2.81 -17.40
CA MET A 381 6.35 -2.20 -16.97
C MET A 381 7.50 -3.20 -16.84
N SER A 382 7.24 -4.44 -16.40
CA SER A 382 8.29 -5.44 -16.21
C SER A 382 8.93 -5.87 -17.54
N PRO A 383 8.17 -6.27 -18.58
CA PRO A 383 8.76 -6.57 -19.89
C PRO A 383 9.42 -5.35 -20.52
N LEU A 384 8.80 -4.17 -20.41
CA LEU A 384 9.34 -2.96 -21.01
C LEU A 384 10.68 -2.57 -20.40
N THR A 385 10.79 -2.62 -19.06
CA THR A 385 12.08 -2.39 -18.37
C THR A 385 13.10 -3.45 -18.76
N SER A 386 12.72 -4.72 -18.79
CA SER A 386 13.61 -5.80 -19.21
C SER A 386 14.13 -5.60 -20.64
N TRP A 387 13.31 -5.08 -21.55
CA TRP A 387 13.69 -4.85 -22.94
C TRP A 387 14.64 -3.66 -23.08
N PHE A 388 14.33 -2.53 -22.44
CA PHE A 388 15.15 -1.31 -22.50
C PHE A 388 16.45 -1.38 -21.70
N LEU A 389 16.54 -2.30 -20.72
CA LEU A 389 17.81 -2.64 -20.08
C LEU A 389 18.66 -3.61 -20.91
N SER A 390 18.07 -4.33 -21.86
CA SER A 390 18.81 -5.30 -22.68
C SER A 390 19.64 -4.62 -23.78
N SER A 391 20.58 -5.37 -24.35
CA SER A 391 21.35 -4.94 -25.54
C SER A 391 20.49 -4.71 -26.79
N ASN A 392 19.24 -5.19 -26.79
CA ASN A 392 18.32 -5.13 -27.93
C ASN A 392 17.35 -3.94 -27.84
N ALA A 393 17.65 -2.94 -27.02
CA ALA A 393 16.81 -1.75 -26.87
C ALA A 393 16.74 -0.97 -28.19
N PRO A 394 15.55 -0.50 -28.61
CA PRO A 394 15.37 0.21 -29.88
C PRO A 394 16.04 1.59 -29.89
N PHE A 395 16.22 2.20 -28.73
CA PHE A 395 16.94 3.46 -28.54
C PHE A 395 17.50 3.54 -27.11
N ASN A 396 18.48 4.43 -26.90
CA ASN A 396 19.17 4.55 -25.62
C ASN A 396 18.33 5.34 -24.59
N CYS A 397 17.41 4.66 -23.93
CA CYS A 397 16.64 5.19 -22.81
C CYS A 397 16.30 4.07 -21.82
N LYS A 398 17.23 3.74 -20.93
CA LYS A 398 17.08 2.63 -19.97
C LYS A 398 15.87 2.79 -19.04
N GLY A 399 15.49 4.03 -18.72
CA GLY A 399 14.36 4.40 -17.88
C GLY A 399 13.03 4.60 -18.64
N PHE A 400 12.92 4.16 -19.90
CA PHE A 400 11.73 4.41 -20.73
C PHE A 400 10.42 3.89 -20.12
N SER A 401 10.45 2.77 -19.40
CA SER A 401 9.27 2.28 -18.67
C SER A 401 8.75 3.26 -17.63
N LEU A 402 9.63 3.99 -16.94
CA LEU A 402 9.26 5.02 -15.97
C LEU A 402 8.65 6.25 -16.66
N ILE A 403 9.07 6.54 -17.90
CA ILE A 403 8.45 7.58 -18.74
C ILE A 403 7.04 7.14 -19.18
N CYS A 404 6.85 5.88 -19.54
CA CYS A 404 5.51 5.34 -19.80
C CYS A 404 4.62 5.41 -18.55
N ALA A 405 5.17 5.17 -17.36
CA ALA A 405 4.45 5.39 -16.11
C ALA A 405 4.10 6.89 -15.91
N ALA A 406 4.99 7.81 -16.27
CA ALA A 406 4.70 9.25 -16.26
C ALA A 406 3.52 9.63 -17.17
N PHE A 407 3.36 8.95 -18.31
CA PHE A 407 2.19 9.14 -19.19
C PHE A 407 0.89 8.70 -18.51
N ALA A 408 0.88 7.57 -17.80
CA ALA A 408 -0.28 7.16 -17.00
C ALA A 408 -0.59 8.21 -15.91
N LEU A 409 0.42 8.73 -15.22
CA LEU A 409 0.26 9.80 -14.22
C LEU A 409 -0.24 11.11 -14.85
N ALA A 410 0.16 11.42 -16.08
CA ALA A 410 -0.35 12.57 -16.84
C ALA A 410 -1.83 12.40 -17.20
N MET A 411 -2.28 11.18 -17.52
CA MET A 411 -3.70 10.88 -17.69
C MET A 411 -4.48 11.06 -16.38
N ALA A 412 -3.93 10.61 -15.26
CA ALA A 412 -4.52 10.88 -13.94
C ALA A 412 -4.63 12.38 -13.66
N PHE A 413 -3.59 13.16 -13.95
CA PHE A 413 -3.60 14.62 -13.82
C PHE A 413 -4.66 15.27 -14.72
N TYR A 414 -4.81 14.81 -15.97
CA TYR A 414 -5.84 15.29 -16.89
C TYR A 414 -7.25 15.09 -16.32
N PHE A 415 -7.56 13.90 -15.80
CA PHE A 415 -8.87 13.66 -15.17
C PHE A 415 -9.06 14.48 -13.89
N ALA A 416 -8.00 14.70 -13.10
CA ALA A 416 -8.05 15.59 -11.93
C ALA A 416 -8.20 17.07 -12.30
N TRP A 417 -7.76 17.45 -13.49
CA TRP A 417 -7.92 18.82 -14.02
C TRP A 417 -9.37 19.10 -14.41
N ILE A 418 -10.03 18.13 -15.05
CA ILE A 418 -11.42 18.22 -15.53
C ILE A 418 -12.45 18.00 -14.41
N LEU A 419 -12.00 17.70 -13.18
CA LEU A 419 -12.90 17.52 -12.04
C LEU A 419 -13.89 18.71 -11.93
N PRO A 420 -15.22 18.48 -12.03
CA PRO A 420 -16.23 19.53 -12.05
C PRO A 420 -16.16 20.39 -10.80
N SER A 421 -16.34 21.70 -10.89
CA SER A 421 -16.25 22.60 -9.72
C SER A 421 -17.43 22.37 -8.77
N THR A 422 -17.26 22.59 -7.46
CA THR A 422 -18.33 22.37 -6.45
C THR A 422 -19.59 23.22 -6.72
N GLN A 423 -19.49 24.26 -7.56
CA GLN A 423 -20.63 25.08 -7.97
C GLN A 423 -21.50 24.42 -9.06
N GLU A 424 -20.96 23.50 -9.86
CA GLU A 424 -21.71 22.79 -10.91
C GLU A 424 -22.58 21.65 -10.35
N GLU A 425 -22.15 20.95 -9.29
CA GLU A 425 -22.93 19.88 -8.64
C GLU A 425 -24.21 20.40 -7.96
N ASN A 426 -24.20 21.64 -7.45
CA ASN A 426 -25.41 22.26 -6.91
C ASN A 426 -26.42 22.64 -8.01
N GLY A 427 -25.98 22.80 -9.26
CA GLY A 427 -26.85 23.09 -10.40
C GLY A 427 -27.65 21.88 -10.88
N GLU A 428 -27.04 20.69 -10.91
CA GLU A 428 -27.73 19.45 -11.33
C GLU A 428 -28.78 18.97 -10.32
N SER A 429 -28.63 19.32 -9.04
CA SER A 429 -29.62 18.97 -8.00
C SER A 429 -30.90 19.81 -8.03
N VAL A 430 -30.94 20.91 -8.81
CA VAL A 430 -32.09 21.83 -8.89
C VAL A 430 -33.02 21.50 -10.08
N GLU A 431 -32.59 20.69 -11.04
CA GLU A 431 -33.43 20.21 -12.15
C GLU A 431 -34.08 18.84 -11.86
N ALA A 432 -34.73 18.70 -10.70
CA ALA A 432 -35.82 17.75 -10.60
C ALA A 432 -37.06 18.39 -11.27
N PRO A 433 -37.66 17.79 -12.31
CA PRO A 433 -38.85 18.37 -12.91
C PRO A 433 -40.00 18.32 -11.90
N LEU A 434 -40.33 19.49 -11.36
CA LEU A 434 -41.66 19.79 -10.83
C LEU A 434 -42.65 19.59 -11.99
N LEU A 435 -43.22 18.40 -12.10
CA LEU A 435 -44.44 18.19 -12.87
C LEU A 435 -45.51 17.61 -11.96
N ALA A 436 -46.61 18.36 -11.96
CA ALA A 436 -47.87 18.21 -11.26
C ALA A 436 -48.64 16.94 -11.62
#